data_AF-A0A8J2TYZ6-F1
#
_entry.id   AF-A0A8J2TYZ6-F1
#
_cell.length_a   1.000
_cell.length_b   1.000
_cell.length_c   1.000
_cell.angle_alpha   90.00
_cell.angle_beta   90.00
_cell.angle_gamma   90.00
#
_symmetry.space_group_name_H-M   'P 1'
#
loop_
_entity.id
_entity.type
_entity.pdbx_description
1 polymer ?
#
loop_
_entity_poly.entity_id
_entity_poly.type
_entity_poly.pdbx_seq_one_letter_code
_entity_poly.pdbx_strand_id
1 'polypeptide(L)'
;MSTVTADITMSLDGYVTGPDSELGRGGDAIQRWAFNAKDSPRDEQSSSTPRRVPGDFRIHPSPVLMAAGTRLFDLVDERILLTQTDVVVTDHATHLAYRAD
;
A
#
# COMPACT_ATOMS: atom_id res chain seq x y z
N MET A 1 20.05 -8.23 -4.65
CA MET A 1 18.91 -8.06 -3.71
C MET A 1 17.71 -7.66 -4.55
N SER A 2 16.61 -8.40 -4.51
CA SER A 2 15.43 -8.09 -5.35
C SER A 2 14.61 -6.99 -4.69
N THR A 3 14.36 -5.90 -5.41
CA THR A 3 13.37 -4.89 -5.00
C THR A 3 11.97 -5.43 -5.25
N VAL A 4 11.11 -5.33 -4.25
CA VAL A 4 9.66 -5.58 -4.39
C VAL A 4 8.99 -4.22 -4.44
N THR A 5 8.11 -4.01 -5.42
CA THR A 5 7.31 -2.79 -5.57
C THR A 5 5.85 -3.16 -5.36
N ALA A 6 5.13 -2.35 -4.56
CA ALA A 6 3.70 -2.47 -4.39
C ALA A 6 2.99 -1.35 -5.16
N ASP A 7 2.05 -1.73 -6.03
CA ASP A 7 1.19 -0.82 -6.78
C ASP A 7 -0.23 -0.93 -6.24
N ILE A 8 -0.81 0.21 -5.82
CA ILE A 8 -2.17 0.26 -5.31
C ILE A 8 -2.93 1.44 -5.90
N THR A 9 -4.18 1.18 -6.29
CA THR A 9 -5.11 2.23 -6.71
C THR A 9 -6.04 2.55 -5.56
N MET A 10 -6.26 3.82 -5.29
CA MET A 10 -7.21 4.28 -4.27
C MET A 10 -8.11 5.39 -4.82
N SER A 11 -9.25 5.62 -4.19
CA SER A 11 -10.07 6.80 -4.42
C SER A 11 -9.37 8.08 -3.94
N LEU A 12 -9.82 9.24 -4.41
CA LEU A 12 -9.24 10.53 -4.03
C LEU A 12 -9.38 10.83 -2.53
N ASP A 13 -10.40 10.28 -1.88
CA ASP A 13 -10.65 10.36 -0.44
C ASP A 13 -9.98 9.24 0.39
N GLY A 14 -9.17 8.39 -0.23
CA GLY A 14 -8.26 7.45 0.43
C GLY A 14 -8.84 6.06 0.72
N TYR A 15 -9.90 5.66 0.01
CA TYR A 15 -10.51 4.35 0.12
C TYR A 15 -10.01 3.40 -0.96
N VAL A 16 -9.93 2.12 -0.61
CA VAL A 16 -9.64 1.00 -1.50
C VAL A 16 -10.78 -0.01 -1.42
N THR A 17 -11.02 -0.69 -2.54
CA THR A 17 -12.05 -1.72 -2.63
C THR A 17 -11.60 -2.84 -3.57
N GLY A 18 -12.16 -4.04 -3.38
CA GLY A 18 -11.88 -5.24 -4.14
C GLY A 18 -13.18 -5.99 -4.50
N PRO A 19 -13.08 -6.97 -5.41
CA PRO A 19 -14.21 -7.81 -5.79
C PRO A 19 -14.72 -8.61 -4.58
N ASP A 20 -16.02 -8.90 -4.54
CA ASP A 20 -16.67 -9.67 -3.46
C ASP A 20 -16.69 -8.98 -2.07
N SER A 21 -16.68 -7.64 -2.03
CA SER A 21 -16.73 -6.72 -0.85
C SER A 21 -15.40 -6.45 -0.14
N GLU A 22 -15.30 -5.27 0.50
CA GLU A 22 -14.08 -4.72 1.14
C GLU A 22 -12.85 -4.79 0.23
N LEU A 23 -11.81 -5.57 0.57
CA LEU A 23 -10.57 -5.71 -0.21
C LEU A 23 -10.54 -6.96 -1.10
N GLY A 24 -11.62 -7.74 -1.10
CA GLY A 24 -11.66 -9.06 -1.72
C GLY A 24 -10.84 -10.12 -0.97
N ARG A 25 -10.86 -11.36 -1.48
CA ARG A 25 -10.22 -12.51 -0.83
C ARG A 25 -8.71 -12.31 -0.63
N GLY A 26 -8.27 -12.23 0.63
CA GLY A 26 -6.86 -12.11 1.02
C GLY A 26 -6.29 -10.68 0.89
N GLY A 27 -7.13 -9.69 0.58
CA GLY A 27 -6.70 -8.30 0.45
C GLY A 27 -6.21 -7.70 1.77
N ASP A 28 -6.77 -8.12 2.91
CA ASP A 28 -6.35 -7.71 4.25
C ASP A 28 -4.91 -8.15 4.57
N ALA A 29 -4.53 -9.35 4.12
CA ALA A 29 -3.19 -9.90 4.34
C ALA A 29 -2.15 -9.17 3.50
N ILE A 30 -2.48 -8.82 2.25
CA ILE A 30 -1.60 -8.03 1.38
C ILE A 30 -1.49 -6.59 1.90
N GLN A 31 -2.60 -5.99 2.36
CA GLN A 31 -2.57 -4.64 2.92
C GLN A 31 -1.74 -4.60 4.22
N ARG A 32 -1.91 -5.59 5.12
CA ARG A 32 -1.03 -5.74 6.30
C ARG A 32 0.42 -5.96 5.92
N TRP A 33 0.71 -6.84 4.96
CA TRP A 33 2.07 -6.99 4.47
C TRP A 33 2.65 -5.69 3.89
N ALA A 34 1.85 -4.90 3.17
CA ALA A 34 2.30 -3.66 2.53
C ALA A 34 2.43 -2.48 3.50
N PHE A 35 1.70 -2.45 4.62
CA PHE A 35 1.67 -1.28 5.52
C PHE A 35 2.06 -1.59 6.98
N ASN A 36 2.14 -2.87 7.35
CA ASN A 36 2.51 -3.34 8.67
C ASN A 36 3.61 -4.42 8.62
N ALA A 37 4.86 -3.96 8.64
CA ALA A 37 6.05 -4.81 8.55
C ALA A 37 6.27 -5.77 9.72
N LYS A 38 5.57 -5.57 10.84
CA LYS A 38 5.76 -6.41 12.04
C LYS A 38 5.01 -7.75 11.92
N ASP A 39 4.04 -7.84 11.02
CA ASP A 39 3.10 -8.98 10.90
C ASP A 39 3.21 -9.75 9.57
N SER A 40 4.32 -9.65 8.84
CA SER A 40 4.54 -10.45 7.63
C SER A 40 4.52 -11.95 7.98
N PRO A 41 3.68 -12.80 7.33
CA PRO A 41 3.58 -14.23 7.65
C PRO A 41 4.89 -15.02 7.50
N ARG A 42 5.86 -14.48 6.75
CA ARG A 42 7.21 -15.05 6.62
C ARG A 42 8.15 -14.70 7.77
N ASP A 43 7.80 -13.68 8.55
CA ASP A 43 8.65 -13.12 9.59
C ASP A 43 8.44 -13.87 10.92
N GLU A 44 7.29 -14.53 11.10
CA GLU A 44 7.05 -15.46 12.22
C GLU A 44 7.90 -16.74 12.17
N GLN A 45 8.36 -17.15 10.97
CA GLN A 45 9.07 -18.42 10.77
C GLN A 45 10.60 -18.28 10.62
N SER A 46 11.11 -17.05 10.57
CA SER A 46 12.54 -16.78 10.39
C SER A 46 13.06 -15.93 11.55
N SER A 47 13.94 -16.49 12.39
CA SER A 47 14.62 -15.80 13.50
C SER A 47 15.67 -14.77 13.04
N SER A 48 15.43 -14.12 11.91
CA SER A 48 16.25 -13.05 11.33
C SER A 48 15.42 -11.78 11.30
N THR A 49 15.92 -10.71 11.92
CA THR A 49 15.43 -9.32 11.93
C THR A 49 14.24 -9.03 11.00
N PRO A 50 13.12 -8.45 11.51
CA PRO A 50 11.95 -8.15 10.70
C PRO A 50 12.38 -7.32 9.49
N ARG A 51 12.22 -7.88 8.28
CA ARG A 51 12.71 -7.22 7.08
C ARG A 51 11.64 -6.24 6.66
N ARG A 52 11.94 -4.96 6.87
CA ARG A 52 11.09 -3.83 6.50
C ARG A 52 10.52 -4.02 5.09
N VAL A 53 9.21 -3.85 5.05
CA VAL A 53 8.23 -3.76 3.95
C VAL A 53 8.70 -2.81 2.83
N PRO A 54 8.14 -2.89 1.59
CA PRO A 54 8.77 -2.47 0.33
C PRO A 54 9.59 -1.19 0.35
N GLY A 55 10.73 -1.23 -0.36
CA GLY A 55 11.56 -0.04 -0.55
C GLY A 55 10.91 1.03 -1.43
N ASP A 56 10.02 0.64 -2.35
CA ASP A 56 9.31 1.56 -3.25
C ASP A 56 7.80 1.22 -3.30
N PHE A 57 6.97 2.26 -3.22
CA PHE A 57 5.51 2.23 -3.28
C PHE A 57 5.00 3.06 -4.44
N ARG A 58 3.95 2.59 -5.11
CA ARG A 58 3.23 3.36 -6.13
C ARG A 58 1.76 3.46 -5.78
N ILE A 59 1.28 4.69 -5.69
CA ILE A 59 -0.11 5.02 -5.39
C ILE A 59 -0.71 5.67 -6.63
N HIS A 60 -1.87 5.16 -7.03
CA HIS A 60 -2.62 5.63 -8.18
C HIS A 60 -3.95 6.23 -7.72
N PRO A 61 -4.06 7.54 -7.45
CA PRO A 61 -5.34 8.15 -7.11
C PRO A 61 -6.26 8.16 -8.33
N SER A 62 -7.37 7.45 -8.23
CA SER A 62 -8.47 7.51 -9.17
C SER A 62 -9.31 8.77 -8.88
N PRO A 63 -9.77 9.52 -9.90
CA PRO A 63 -10.57 10.74 -9.73
C PRO A 63 -12.02 10.42 -9.34
N VAL A 64 -12.21 9.59 -8.32
CA VAL A 64 -13.49 9.16 -7.77
C VAL A 64 -13.47 9.37 -6.26
N LEU A 65 -14.60 9.79 -5.70
CA LEU A 65 -14.83 9.81 -4.26
C LEU A 65 -15.71 8.60 -3.91
N MET A 66 -15.17 7.67 -3.13
CA MET A 66 -15.91 6.47 -2.74
C MET A 66 -16.73 6.67 -1.46
N ALA A 67 -16.32 7.59 -0.58
CA ALA A 67 -16.92 7.93 0.70
C ALA A 67 -17.02 6.80 1.74
N ALA A 68 -16.84 5.54 1.33
CA ALA A 68 -16.90 4.35 2.16
C ALA A 68 -16.01 3.23 1.58
N GLY A 69 -15.71 2.23 2.41
CA GLY A 69 -14.83 1.11 2.09
C GLY A 69 -13.70 0.98 3.11
N THR A 70 -12.62 0.31 2.72
CA THR A 70 -11.43 0.18 3.56
C THR A 70 -10.50 1.35 3.32
N ARG A 71 -10.05 2.01 4.38
CA ARG A 71 -9.04 3.08 4.28
C ARG A 71 -7.67 2.47 4.01
N LEU A 72 -6.96 3.03 3.03
CA LEU A 72 -5.63 2.52 2.66
C LEU A 72 -4.63 2.58 3.82
N PHE A 73 -4.66 3.68 4.59
CA PHE A 73 -3.65 3.99 5.60
C PHE A 73 -4.06 3.67 7.04
N ASP A 74 -5.23 3.07 7.27
CA ASP A 74 -5.67 2.75 8.64
C ASP A 74 -4.81 1.66 9.31
N LEU A 75 -4.10 0.86 8.52
CA LEU A 75 -3.20 -0.19 9.01
C LEU A 75 -1.75 0.31 9.27
N VAL A 76 -1.52 1.62 9.18
CA VAL A 76 -0.22 2.24 9.42
C VAL A 76 -0.10 2.57 10.90
N ASP A 77 0.56 1.69 11.66
CA ASP A 77 0.71 1.82 13.12
C ASP A 77 1.69 2.93 13.54
N GLU A 78 2.61 3.31 12.67
CA GLU A 78 3.66 4.31 12.92
C GLU A 78 3.72 5.30 11.75
N ARG A 79 4.02 6.59 12.01
CA ARG A 79 4.20 7.56 10.91
C ARG A 79 5.35 7.12 10.01
N ILE A 80 5.06 6.85 8.74
CA ILE A 80 6.05 6.55 7.72
C ILE A 80 6.44 7.85 7.02
N LEU A 81 7.74 8.15 6.96
CA LEU A 81 8.26 9.23 6.13
C LEU A 81 8.39 8.71 4.70
N LEU A 82 7.78 9.43 3.76
CA LEU A 82 7.79 9.10 2.34
C LEU A 82 8.51 10.19 1.57
N THR A 83 9.52 9.79 0.80
CA THR A 83 10.15 10.64 -0.19
C THR A 83 9.51 10.36 -1.54
N GLN A 84 8.82 11.34 -2.12
CA GLN A 84 8.25 11.20 -3.46
C GLN A 84 9.39 11.18 -4.49
N THR A 85 9.48 10.10 -5.25
CA THR A 85 10.57 9.89 -6.22
C THR A 85 10.16 10.16 -7.65
N ASP A 86 8.87 10.02 -7.98
CA ASP A 86 8.35 10.21 -9.34
C ASP A 86 6.86 10.55 -9.36
N VAL A 87 6.42 11.22 -10.43
CA VAL A 87 5.02 11.55 -10.71
C VAL A 87 4.75 11.42 -12.20
N VAL A 88 3.80 10.57 -12.57
CA VAL A 88 3.30 10.47 -13.93
C VAL A 88 1.82 10.80 -13.93
N VAL A 89 1.39 11.75 -14.76
CA VAL A 89 -0.03 12.08 -14.94
C VAL A 89 -0.48 11.50 -16.27
N THR A 90 -1.59 10.75 -16.24
CA THR A 90 -2.29 10.26 -17.43
C THR A 90 -3.71 10.80 -17.45
N ASP A 91 -4.43 10.60 -18.55
CA ASP A 91 -5.82 11.06 -18.70
C ASP A 91 -6.78 10.49 -17.65
N HIS A 92 -6.40 9.40 -16.98
CA HIS A 92 -7.29 8.65 -16.08
C HIS A 92 -6.74 8.45 -14.66
N ALA A 93 -5.46 8.75 -14.43
CA ALA A 93 -4.85 8.59 -13.12
C ALA A 93 -3.63 9.51 -12.95
N THR A 94 -3.37 9.86 -11.70
CA THR A 94 -2.02 10.29 -11.30
C THR A 94 -1.31 9.06 -10.75
N HIS A 95 -0.06 8.83 -11.12
CA HIS A 95 0.77 7.74 -10.63
C HIS A 95 1.87 8.37 -9.78
N LEU A 96 1.82 8.15 -8.47
CA LEU A 96 2.76 8.72 -7.51
C LEU A 96 3.70 7.61 -7.03
N ALA A 97 5.00 7.78 -7.22
CA ALA A 97 6.00 6.86 -6.69
C ALA A 97 6.65 7.45 -5.43
N TYR A 98 6.72 6.64 -4.39
CA TYR A 98 7.30 6.97 -3.10
C TYR A 98 8.34 5.95 -2.70
N ARG A 99 9.36 6.42 -1.99
CA ARG A 99 10.30 5.61 -1.23
C ARG A 99 10.03 5.81 0.26
N ALA A 100 9.98 4.71 1.00
CA ALA A 100 9.85 4.74 2.45
C ALA A 100 11.24 4.77 3.10
N ASP A 101 11.48 5.76 3.96
CA ASP A 101 12.75 5.99 4.68
C ASP A 101 12.73 5.44 6.09
#